data_AF-A0A2E4ABF6-F1
#
_entry.id   AF-A0A2E4ABF6-F1
#
_cell.length_a   1.000
_cell.length_b   1.000
_cell.length_c   1.000
_cell.angle_alpha   90.00
_cell.angle_beta   90.00
_cell.angle_gamma   90.00
#
_symmetry.space_group_name_H-M   'P 1'
#
loop_
_entity.id
_entity.type
_entity.pdbx_description
1 polymer ?
#
loop_
_entity_poly.entity_id
_entity_poly.type
_entity_poly.pdbx_seq_one_letter_code
_entity_poly.pdbx_strand_id
1 'polypeptide(L)'
;MKNYFLAILLVSYISAVGTLSARVFEDQFGRIINAELVSHTGDESENVTIKKSGKKMVVKVSLFSEKDQKFIREWMTKIPPTLDYNFRVEVAKKEIENKPGSSPFNKSDDKEVAYLMRLTNLTRQPVSGLRVEYRAYMKNYGRSDDTSSIREEAEKSGRDLGGVTDKQIEDFIRERFGGGSRSRRGRDYGSSTKPKIIHIEETKSIEETLKFNQAVTIESKAMKLDSFKSRWSNTRYKDELIGVIVRVFEPGGEMVYEYRDQSTKEYIWAESSSPVRGFTDDEPDLGFEDSSRQPRGFTGE
;
A
#
# COMPACT_ATOMS: atom_id res chain seq x y z
N MET A 1 -51.56 21.89 -4.59
CA MET A 1 -50.12 21.53 -4.62
C MET A 1 -50.04 20.01 -4.56
N LYS A 2 -49.48 19.36 -5.59
CA LYS A 2 -49.42 17.90 -5.71
C LYS A 2 -48.13 17.42 -5.03
N ASN A 3 -48.26 16.73 -3.89
CA ASN A 3 -47.12 16.15 -3.19
C ASN A 3 -46.78 14.81 -3.84
N TYR A 4 -45.61 14.73 -4.48
CA TYR A 4 -45.04 13.48 -4.96
C TYR A 4 -44.26 12.83 -3.81
N PHE A 5 -44.82 11.76 -3.24
CA PHE A 5 -44.12 10.87 -2.32
C PHE A 5 -43.12 10.03 -3.13
N LEU A 6 -41.83 10.35 -3.01
CA LEU A 6 -40.73 9.58 -3.57
C LEU A 6 -40.42 8.41 -2.61
N ALA A 7 -40.91 7.21 -2.94
CA ALA A 7 -40.57 6.00 -2.20
C ALA A 7 -39.17 5.51 -2.60
N ILE A 8 -38.20 5.68 -1.70
CA ILE A 8 -36.85 5.11 -1.84
C ILE A 8 -36.94 3.63 -1.50
N LEU A 9 -36.84 2.78 -2.52
CA LEU A 9 -36.77 1.33 -2.40
C LEU A 9 -35.35 0.96 -1.93
N LEU A 10 -35.18 0.87 -0.61
CA LEU A 10 -33.95 0.46 0.04
C LEU A 10 -33.81 -1.06 -0.10
N VAL A 11 -33.12 -1.50 -1.15
CA VAL A 11 -32.78 -2.91 -1.38
C VAL A 11 -31.70 -3.30 -0.37
N SER A 12 -32.14 -3.78 0.80
CA SER A 12 -31.29 -4.44 1.78
C SER A 12 -30.84 -5.79 1.21
N TYR A 13 -29.60 -5.86 0.72
CA TYR A 13 -28.91 -7.11 0.49
C TYR A 13 -28.68 -7.77 1.87
N ILE A 14 -29.64 -8.59 2.29
CA ILE A 14 -29.47 -9.49 3.43
C ILE A 14 -28.51 -10.57 2.95
N SER A 15 -27.23 -10.41 3.26
CA SER A 15 -26.26 -11.49 3.19
C SER A 15 -26.71 -12.56 4.18
N ALA A 16 -27.41 -13.57 3.67
CA ALA A 16 -27.73 -14.77 4.44
C ALA A 16 -26.42 -15.49 4.77
N VAL A 17 -25.85 -15.18 5.93
CA VAL A 17 -24.80 -16.00 6.53
C VAL A 17 -25.50 -17.30 6.94
N GLY A 18 -25.53 -18.25 6.02
CA GLY A 18 -26.04 -19.58 6.28
C GLY A 18 -25.20 -20.23 7.36
N THR A 19 -25.68 -20.24 8.60
CA THR A 19 -25.19 -21.16 9.62
C THR A 19 -25.41 -22.57 9.08
N LEU A 20 -24.33 -23.24 8.67
CA LEU A 20 -24.42 -24.62 8.22
C LEU A 20 -24.92 -25.46 9.39
N SER A 21 -26.14 -25.96 9.29
CA SER A 21 -26.70 -26.89 10.25
C SER A 21 -25.80 -28.12 10.38
N ALA A 22 -25.67 -28.62 11.61
CA ALA A 22 -24.94 -29.85 11.92
C ALA A 22 -25.32 -30.96 10.92
N ARG A 23 -24.29 -31.58 10.31
CA ARG A 23 -24.43 -32.64 9.33
C ARG A 23 -23.91 -33.95 9.90
N VAL A 24 -24.51 -35.03 9.41
CA VAL A 24 -24.06 -36.39 9.65
C VAL A 24 -22.92 -36.71 8.68
N PHE A 25 -21.72 -36.90 9.21
CA PHE A 25 -20.55 -37.39 8.49
C PHE A 25 -20.29 -38.85 8.83
N GLU A 26 -19.57 -39.54 7.95
CA GLU A 26 -19.10 -40.90 8.16
C GLU A 26 -17.57 -40.89 8.18
N ASP A 27 -16.97 -41.66 9.09
CA ASP A 27 -15.51 -41.84 9.13
C ASP A 27 -15.05 -42.98 8.20
N GLN A 28 -13.74 -43.16 8.06
CA GLN A 28 -13.16 -44.23 7.23
C GLN A 28 -13.56 -45.66 7.65
N PHE A 29 -14.15 -45.85 8.84
CA PHE A 29 -14.60 -47.15 9.37
C PHE A 29 -16.13 -47.28 9.38
N GLY A 30 -16.86 -46.34 8.78
CA GLY A 30 -18.32 -46.34 8.75
C GLY A 30 -18.99 -45.83 10.03
N ARG A 31 -18.24 -45.23 10.95
CA ARG A 31 -18.81 -44.65 12.18
C ARG A 31 -19.40 -43.29 11.90
N ILE A 32 -20.59 -43.05 12.46
CA ILE A 32 -21.33 -41.81 12.28
C ILE A 32 -20.77 -40.71 13.20
N ILE A 33 -20.52 -39.54 12.62
CA ILE A 33 -20.06 -38.33 13.31
C ILE A 33 -21.05 -37.20 13.03
N ASN A 34 -21.83 -36.82 14.03
CA ASN A 34 -22.64 -35.60 13.96
C ASN A 34 -21.78 -34.38 14.30
N ALA A 35 -21.48 -33.56 13.30
CA ALA A 35 -20.64 -32.37 13.47
C ALA A 35 -21.03 -31.24 12.51
N GLU A 36 -20.60 -30.03 12.84
CA GLU A 36 -20.73 -28.84 12.00
C GLU A 36 -19.34 -28.44 11.48
N LEU A 37 -19.22 -28.10 10.19
CA LEU A 37 -17.98 -27.51 9.65
C LEU A 37 -17.93 -26.04 10.07
N VAL A 38 -16.84 -25.64 10.71
CA VAL A 38 -16.71 -24.29 11.30
C VAL A 38 -15.76 -23.43 10.48
N SER A 39 -14.55 -23.94 10.21
CA SER A 39 -13.53 -23.21 9.48
C SER A 39 -12.49 -24.17 8.90
N HIS A 40 -11.70 -23.68 7.95
CA HIS A 40 -10.53 -24.37 7.41
C HIS A 40 -9.40 -23.36 7.18
N THR A 41 -8.21 -23.87 6.87
CA THR A 41 -6.98 -23.08 6.78
C THR A 41 -6.44 -23.02 5.34
N GLY A 42 -7.32 -23.19 4.36
CA GLY A 42 -7.00 -23.25 2.93
C GLY A 42 -7.62 -24.48 2.27
N ASP A 43 -7.91 -24.41 0.98
CA ASP A 43 -8.48 -25.48 0.15
C ASP A 43 -7.58 -26.72 0.04
N GLU A 44 -6.26 -26.52 0.01
CA GLU A 44 -5.26 -27.59 0.02
C GLU A 44 -5.00 -28.17 1.42
N SER A 45 -5.50 -27.54 2.48
CA SER A 45 -5.19 -27.98 3.84
C SER A 45 -5.72 -29.39 4.13
N GLU A 46 -4.94 -30.19 4.85
CA GLU A 46 -5.36 -31.53 5.29
C GLU A 46 -6.31 -31.48 6.49
N ASN A 47 -6.49 -30.32 7.11
CA ASN A 47 -7.17 -30.16 8.38
C ASN A 47 -8.39 -29.26 8.24
N VAL A 48 -9.49 -29.64 8.89
CA VAL A 48 -10.71 -28.84 9.01
C VAL A 48 -11.09 -28.72 10.48
N THR A 49 -11.59 -27.55 10.87
CA THR A 49 -12.14 -27.34 12.21
C THR A 49 -13.61 -27.68 12.20
N ILE A 50 -13.99 -28.66 13.01
CA ILE A 50 -15.38 -29.08 13.20
C ILE A 50 -15.85 -28.75 14.62
N LYS A 51 -17.16 -28.60 14.79
CA LYS A 51 -17.81 -28.53 16.09
C LYS A 51 -18.60 -29.82 16.32
N LYS A 52 -18.20 -30.58 17.34
CA LYS A 52 -18.86 -31.81 17.76
C LYS A 52 -19.29 -31.69 19.23
N SER A 53 -20.56 -31.93 19.52
CA SER A 53 -21.12 -31.82 20.88
C SER A 53 -20.78 -30.48 21.56
N GLY A 54 -20.84 -29.39 20.81
CA GLY A 54 -20.54 -28.04 21.29
C GLY A 54 -19.05 -27.67 21.35
N LYS A 55 -18.13 -28.62 21.20
CA LYS A 55 -16.68 -28.38 21.26
C LYS A 55 -16.07 -28.27 19.87
N LYS A 56 -15.20 -27.27 19.65
CA LYS A 56 -14.40 -27.14 18.42
C LYS A 56 -13.18 -28.05 18.50
N MET A 57 -12.88 -28.75 17.40
CA MET A 57 -11.69 -29.58 17.28
C MET A 57 -11.19 -29.57 15.83
N VAL A 58 -9.86 -29.67 15.67
CA VAL A 58 -9.21 -29.78 14.37
C VAL A 58 -9.07 -31.26 14.02
N VAL A 59 -9.54 -31.67 12.84
CA VAL A 59 -9.51 -33.05 12.36
C VAL A 59 -8.94 -33.11 10.96
N LYS A 60 -8.23 -34.20 10.65
CA LYS A 60 -7.76 -34.46 9.29
C LYS A 60 -8.94 -34.83 8.39
N VAL A 61 -8.98 -34.26 7.18
CA VAL A 61 -9.99 -34.57 6.17
C VAL A 61 -9.96 -36.06 5.82
N SER A 62 -8.78 -36.69 5.81
CA SER A 62 -8.61 -38.13 5.56
C SER A 62 -9.29 -39.06 6.56
N LEU A 63 -9.77 -38.55 7.71
CA LEU A 63 -10.53 -39.35 8.68
C LEU A 63 -11.97 -39.62 8.23
N PHE A 64 -12.49 -38.83 7.30
CA PHE A 64 -13.85 -38.96 6.77
C PHE A 64 -13.93 -39.98 5.63
N SER A 65 -15.13 -40.47 5.33
CA SER A 65 -15.43 -41.29 4.14
C SER A 65 -15.08 -40.52 2.86
N GLU A 66 -14.74 -41.22 1.76
CA GLU A 66 -14.39 -40.55 0.49
C GLU A 66 -15.48 -39.59 -0.01
N LYS A 67 -16.76 -39.95 0.20
CA LYS A 67 -17.91 -39.11 -0.12
C LYS A 67 -17.89 -37.81 0.68
N ASP A 68 -17.62 -37.88 1.98
CA ASP A 68 -17.58 -36.71 2.84
C ASP A 68 -16.30 -35.90 2.67
N GLN A 69 -15.16 -36.55 2.34
CA GLN A 69 -13.94 -35.85 1.93
C GLN A 69 -14.20 -34.94 0.74
N LYS A 70 -14.85 -35.46 -0.31
CA LYS A 70 -15.21 -34.68 -1.49
C LYS A 70 -16.12 -33.49 -1.13
N PHE A 71 -17.14 -33.73 -0.30
CA PHE A 71 -18.02 -32.66 0.17
C PHE A 71 -17.27 -31.58 0.97
N ILE A 72 -16.39 -31.98 1.88
CA ILE A 72 -15.58 -31.05 2.67
C ILE A 72 -14.69 -30.21 1.75
N ARG A 73 -14.04 -30.82 0.75
CA ARG A 73 -13.22 -30.07 -0.23
C ARG A 73 -14.05 -29.06 -1.03
N GLU A 74 -15.21 -29.47 -1.53
CA GLU A 74 -16.13 -28.54 -2.22
C GLU A 74 -16.60 -27.41 -1.31
N TRP A 75 -16.79 -27.68 -0.02
CA TRP A 75 -17.11 -26.66 0.98
C TRP A 75 -15.94 -25.70 1.22
N MET A 76 -14.71 -26.22 1.32
CA MET A 76 -13.48 -25.43 1.50
C MET A 76 -13.16 -24.54 0.28
N THR A 77 -13.63 -24.89 -0.92
CA THR A 77 -13.52 -24.03 -2.11
C THR A 77 -14.53 -22.87 -2.08
N LYS A 78 -15.67 -23.06 -1.41
CA LYS A 78 -16.76 -22.07 -1.37
C LYS A 78 -16.65 -21.11 -0.19
N ILE A 79 -16.14 -21.58 0.94
CA ILE A 79 -15.95 -20.78 2.15
C ILE A 79 -14.50 -20.29 2.17
N PRO A 80 -14.24 -19.00 2.46
CA PRO A 80 -12.86 -18.53 2.60
C PRO A 80 -12.21 -19.09 3.87
N PRO A 81 -10.89 -19.36 3.84
CA PRO A 81 -10.18 -19.88 4.99
C PRO A 81 -10.12 -18.84 6.12
N THR A 82 -10.19 -19.32 7.37
CA THR A 82 -9.99 -18.45 8.55
C THR A 82 -8.51 -18.46 8.90
N LEU A 83 -7.76 -17.50 8.36
CA LEU A 83 -6.32 -17.34 8.58
C LEU A 83 -6.07 -16.19 9.57
N ASP A 84 -5.16 -16.41 10.53
CA ASP A 84 -4.63 -15.34 11.38
C ASP A 84 -3.43 -14.71 10.66
N TYR A 85 -3.71 -13.74 9.80
CA TYR A 85 -2.70 -13.11 8.95
C TYR A 85 -1.67 -12.35 9.78
N ASN A 86 -0.40 -12.58 9.45
CA ASN A 86 0.74 -11.92 10.05
C ASN A 86 1.81 -11.78 8.98
N PHE A 87 2.17 -10.54 8.67
CA PHE A 87 3.15 -10.22 7.65
C PHE A 87 4.24 -9.33 8.23
N ARG A 88 5.42 -9.40 7.62
CA ARG A 88 6.47 -8.39 7.79
C ARG A 88 6.70 -7.71 6.46
N VAL A 89 6.75 -6.39 6.47
CA VAL A 89 7.11 -5.58 5.31
C VAL A 89 8.42 -4.88 5.62
N GLU A 90 9.42 -5.11 4.77
CA GLU A 90 10.70 -4.40 4.79
C GLU A 90 10.77 -3.50 3.56
N VAL A 91 11.13 -2.23 3.73
CA VAL A 91 11.17 -1.26 2.63
C VAL A 91 12.60 -0.74 2.45
N ALA A 92 13.09 -0.79 1.20
CA ALA A 92 14.36 -0.22 0.80
C ALA A 92 14.18 0.73 -0.40
N LYS A 93 15.09 1.69 -0.55
CA LYS A 93 15.13 2.59 -1.71
C LYS A 93 16.10 2.02 -2.75
N LYS A 94 15.70 2.07 -4.02
CA LYS A 94 16.52 1.66 -5.17
C LYS A 94 16.65 2.86 -6.10
N GLU A 95 17.87 3.36 -6.26
CA GLU A 95 18.17 4.33 -7.32
C GLU A 95 18.19 3.60 -8.67
N ILE A 96 17.48 4.12 -9.66
CA ILE A 96 17.47 3.63 -11.02
C ILE A 96 18.51 4.45 -11.78
N GLU A 97 19.52 3.77 -12.33
CA GLU A 97 20.59 4.44 -13.09
C GLU A 97 20.00 5.08 -14.34
N ASN A 98 19.96 6.40 -14.36
CA ASN A 98 19.64 7.17 -15.55
C ASN A 98 20.88 7.24 -16.45
N LYS A 99 20.72 6.88 -17.73
CA LYS A 99 21.76 7.16 -18.72
C LYS A 99 21.98 8.68 -18.79
N PRO A 100 23.22 9.18 -18.70
CA PRO A 100 23.48 10.60 -18.79
C PRO A 100 22.94 11.14 -20.12
N GLY A 101 22.17 12.23 -20.06
CA GLY A 101 21.64 12.87 -21.26
C GLY A 101 22.75 13.29 -22.21
N SER A 102 22.52 13.17 -23.52
CA SER A 102 23.51 13.44 -24.59
C SER A 102 24.03 14.88 -24.67
N SER A 103 23.61 15.81 -23.80
CA SER A 103 24.02 17.21 -23.85
C SER A 103 25.03 17.55 -22.74
N PRO A 104 26.26 17.94 -23.08
CA PRO A 104 27.28 18.35 -22.08
C PRO A 104 26.96 19.66 -21.35
N PHE A 105 25.91 20.38 -21.77
CA PHE A 105 25.51 21.68 -21.19
C PHE A 105 24.32 21.60 -20.25
N ASN A 106 23.55 20.50 -20.27
CA ASN A 106 22.43 20.26 -19.36
C ASN A 106 22.79 19.11 -18.43
N LYS A 107 23.47 19.42 -17.32
CA LYS A 107 23.55 18.49 -16.19
C LYS A 107 22.23 18.59 -15.43
N SER A 108 21.22 17.83 -15.84
CA SER A 108 20.12 17.55 -14.94
C SER A 108 20.59 16.45 -13.99
N ASP A 109 20.61 16.76 -12.69
CA ASP A 109 20.85 15.76 -11.64
C ASP A 109 19.55 14.98 -11.34
N ASP A 110 18.78 14.70 -12.40
CA ASP A 110 17.50 14.00 -12.32
C ASP A 110 17.76 12.56 -11.91
N LYS A 111 17.22 12.18 -10.75
CA LYS A 111 17.30 10.80 -10.26
C LYS A 111 15.94 10.15 -10.35
N GLU A 112 15.91 8.92 -10.85
CA GLU A 112 14.74 8.06 -10.69
C GLU A 112 14.98 7.14 -9.49
N VAL A 113 14.00 7.07 -8.60
CA VAL A 113 14.08 6.23 -7.39
C VAL A 113 12.79 5.43 -7.28
N ALA A 114 12.91 4.15 -6.93
CA ALA A 114 11.80 3.27 -6.62
C ALA A 114 11.93 2.71 -5.19
N TYR A 115 10.84 2.22 -4.64
CA TYR A 115 10.82 1.44 -3.41
C TYR A 115 10.84 -0.05 -3.74
N LEU A 116 11.69 -0.79 -3.04
CA LEU A 116 11.65 -2.25 -2.95
C LEU A 116 10.95 -2.62 -1.66
N MET A 117 9.76 -3.19 -1.78
CA MET A 117 8.93 -3.65 -0.66
C MET A 117 9.00 -5.16 -0.60
N ARG A 118 9.64 -5.70 0.44
CA ARG A 118 9.73 -7.14 0.68
C ARG A 118 8.65 -7.56 1.67
N LEU A 119 7.64 -8.27 1.18
CA LEU A 119 6.54 -8.83 1.97
C LEU A 119 6.88 -10.26 2.36
N THR A 120 6.98 -10.53 3.67
CA THR A 120 7.28 -11.87 4.23
C THR A 120 6.06 -12.41 4.95
N ASN A 121 5.67 -13.65 4.65
CA ASN A 121 4.60 -14.35 5.38
C ASN A 121 5.13 -14.86 6.73
N LEU A 122 4.56 -14.40 7.84
CA LEU A 122 4.86 -14.90 9.20
C LEU A 122 3.76 -15.80 9.76
N THR A 123 2.70 -16.07 8.98
CA THR A 123 1.68 -17.06 9.35
C THR A 123 2.23 -18.47 9.21
N ARG A 124 1.81 -19.37 10.10
CA ARG A 124 2.20 -20.79 10.04
C ARG A 124 1.62 -21.52 8.82
N GLN A 125 0.63 -20.92 8.16
CA GLN A 125 -0.09 -21.49 7.04
C GLN A 125 0.41 -20.86 5.73
N PRO A 126 0.40 -21.61 4.62
CA PRO A 126 0.64 -21.01 3.32
C PRO A 126 -0.50 -20.04 2.97
N VAL A 127 -0.15 -18.91 2.36
CA VAL A 127 -1.11 -17.89 1.91
C VAL A 127 -0.96 -17.66 0.41
N SER A 128 -2.08 -17.51 -0.30
CA SER A 128 -2.11 -17.37 -1.77
C SER A 128 -3.16 -16.36 -2.22
N GLY A 129 -3.04 -15.90 -3.46
CA GLY A 129 -3.99 -14.96 -4.07
C GLY A 129 -4.04 -13.59 -3.38
N LEU A 130 -2.94 -13.19 -2.74
CA LEU A 130 -2.86 -11.90 -2.06
C LEU A 130 -2.85 -10.76 -3.07
N ARG A 131 -3.50 -9.66 -2.72
CA ARG A 131 -3.45 -8.41 -3.48
C ARG A 131 -2.78 -7.35 -2.61
N VAL A 132 -1.71 -6.76 -3.12
CA VAL A 132 -0.98 -5.69 -2.44
C VAL A 132 -1.28 -4.37 -3.12
N GLU A 133 -1.70 -3.39 -2.34
CA GLU A 133 -1.78 -2.00 -2.79
C GLU A 133 -0.68 -1.23 -2.08
N TYR A 134 -0.01 -0.33 -2.78
CA TYR A 134 0.95 0.57 -2.15
C TYR A 134 0.73 2.01 -2.59
N ARG A 135 1.09 2.94 -1.71
CA ARG A 135 1.10 4.38 -1.98
C ARG A 135 2.40 4.99 -1.51
N ALA A 136 3.23 5.42 -2.45
CA ALA A 136 4.53 6.05 -2.21
C ALA A 136 4.39 7.58 -2.27
N TYR A 137 4.91 8.28 -1.27
CA TYR A 137 4.82 9.73 -1.11
C TYR A 137 6.16 10.42 -1.36
N MET A 138 6.12 11.60 -1.99
CA MET A 138 7.27 12.50 -2.10
C MET A 138 6.87 13.96 -1.91
N LYS A 139 7.84 14.77 -1.49
CA LYS A 139 7.79 16.23 -1.52
C LYS A 139 8.38 16.69 -2.84
N ASN A 140 7.52 17.33 -3.64
CA ASN A 140 7.93 18.04 -4.83
C ASN A 140 8.10 19.52 -4.47
N TYR A 141 9.34 20.00 -4.56
CA TYR A 141 9.71 21.38 -4.27
C TYR A 141 9.77 22.26 -5.54
N GLY A 142 9.30 21.72 -6.66
CA GLY A 142 9.41 22.28 -8.01
C GLY A 142 9.08 23.77 -8.12
N ARG A 143 9.72 24.40 -9.10
CA ARG A 143 9.49 25.79 -9.49
C ARG A 143 8.01 25.98 -9.86
N SER A 144 7.38 27.01 -9.29
CA SER A 144 5.97 27.40 -9.48
C SER A 144 5.62 27.86 -10.92
N ASP A 145 6.17 27.22 -11.95
CA ASP A 145 5.87 27.44 -13.36
C ASP A 145 5.27 26.16 -13.98
N ASP A 146 4.31 25.52 -13.30
CA ASP A 146 3.39 24.57 -13.94
C ASP A 146 2.39 25.36 -14.83
N THR A 147 2.90 26.04 -15.87
CA THR A 147 2.06 26.42 -17.04
C THR A 147 1.81 25.20 -17.94
N SER A 148 2.52 24.10 -17.71
CA SER A 148 2.34 22.79 -18.33
C SER A 148 0.91 22.26 -18.15
N SER A 149 0.31 22.38 -16.95
CA SER A 149 -1.05 21.90 -16.71
C SER A 149 -2.11 22.74 -17.42
N ILE A 150 -1.88 24.04 -17.60
CA ILE A 150 -2.80 24.92 -18.36
C ILE A 150 -2.71 24.61 -19.86
N ARG A 151 -1.51 24.33 -20.38
CA ARG A 151 -1.30 23.96 -21.78
C ARG A 151 -1.86 22.58 -22.10
N GLU A 152 -1.63 21.60 -21.24
CA GLU A 152 -2.16 20.24 -21.38
C GLU A 152 -3.71 20.21 -21.26
N GLU A 153 -4.30 21.05 -20.39
CA GLU A 153 -5.75 21.22 -20.28
C GLU A 153 -6.36 21.98 -21.48
N ALA A 154 -5.63 22.95 -22.06
CA ALA A 154 -6.03 23.67 -23.27
C ALA A 154 -5.97 22.79 -24.53
N GLU A 155 -4.92 21.99 -24.70
CA GLU A 155 -4.77 21.03 -25.79
C GLU A 155 -5.82 19.91 -25.71
N LYS A 156 -6.12 19.42 -24.50
CA LYS A 156 -7.18 18.43 -24.24
C LYS A 156 -8.60 18.99 -24.45
N SER A 157 -8.77 20.31 -24.38
CA SER A 157 -10.02 20.99 -24.74
C SER A 157 -10.20 21.23 -26.25
N GLY A 158 -9.27 20.74 -27.09
CA GLY A 158 -9.34 20.83 -28.55
C GLY A 158 -9.10 22.24 -29.10
N ARG A 159 -8.52 23.14 -28.31
CA ARG A 159 -8.15 24.48 -28.78
C ARG A 159 -6.75 24.44 -29.37
N ASP A 160 -6.67 24.57 -30.68
CA ASP A 160 -5.42 24.80 -31.38
C ASP A 160 -4.85 26.16 -30.98
N LEU A 161 -3.72 26.16 -30.28
CA LEU A 161 -2.96 27.35 -29.88
C LEU A 161 -1.69 27.50 -30.72
N GLY A 162 -1.70 27.02 -31.96
CA GLY A 162 -0.68 27.30 -32.97
C GLY A 162 -0.58 28.79 -33.27
N GLY A 163 0.21 29.53 -32.47
CA GLY A 163 0.61 30.91 -32.79
C GLY A 163 0.72 31.89 -31.62
N VAL A 164 0.40 31.50 -30.38
CA VAL A 164 0.52 32.41 -29.23
C VAL A 164 1.90 32.25 -28.60
N THR A 165 2.71 33.30 -28.66
CA THR A 165 4.03 33.35 -28.01
C THR A 165 3.90 33.48 -26.49
N ASP A 166 4.84 32.93 -25.72
CA ASP A 166 4.83 32.99 -24.25
C ASP A 166 4.65 34.42 -23.71
N LYS A 167 5.17 35.40 -24.44
CA LYS A 167 5.04 36.83 -24.15
C LYS A 167 3.58 37.32 -24.21
N GLN A 168 2.80 36.83 -25.17
CA GLN A 168 1.37 37.19 -25.29
C GLN A 168 0.52 36.59 -24.18
N ILE A 169 0.92 35.44 -23.63
CA ILE A 169 0.26 34.81 -22.48
C ILE A 169 0.59 35.59 -21.20
N GLU A 170 1.86 35.96 -20.99
CA GLU A 170 2.26 36.82 -19.87
C GLU A 170 1.58 38.19 -19.91
N ASP A 171 1.54 38.84 -21.08
CA ASP A 171 0.91 40.15 -21.25
C ASP A 171 -0.61 40.07 -21.00
N PHE A 172 -1.28 39.01 -21.45
CA PHE A 172 -2.71 38.77 -21.19
C PHE A 172 -3.02 38.58 -19.70
N ILE A 173 -2.17 37.85 -18.96
CA ILE A 173 -2.33 37.65 -17.51
C ILE A 173 -2.09 38.97 -16.76
N ARG A 174 -1.07 39.74 -17.16
CA ARG A 174 -0.75 41.05 -16.57
C ARG A 174 -1.85 42.08 -16.78
N GLU A 175 -2.50 42.06 -17.94
CA GLU A 175 -3.58 42.97 -18.32
C GLU A 175 -4.91 42.60 -17.65
N ARG A 176 -5.20 41.29 -17.51
CA ARG A 176 -6.47 40.79 -16.93
C ARG A 176 -6.53 40.81 -15.41
N PHE A 177 -5.39 40.65 -14.72
CA PHE A 177 -5.34 40.54 -13.26
C PHE A 177 -4.68 41.75 -12.56
N GLY A 178 -4.43 42.84 -13.29
CA GLY A 178 -4.32 44.18 -12.71
C GLY A 178 -3.07 44.43 -11.85
N GLY A 179 -1.92 44.63 -12.51
CA GLY A 179 -0.73 45.20 -11.86
C GLY A 179 -0.80 46.73 -11.73
N GLY A 180 -1.50 47.24 -10.72
CA GLY A 180 -1.47 48.66 -10.33
C GLY A 180 -0.45 48.95 -9.22
N SER A 181 0.68 49.57 -9.60
CA SER A 181 1.61 50.43 -8.83
C SER A 181 1.85 50.26 -7.32
N ARG A 182 3.15 50.08 -7.01
CA ARG A 182 3.96 50.79 -6.00
C ARG A 182 3.35 51.01 -4.60
N SER A 183 3.77 50.18 -3.64
CA SER A 183 4.18 50.70 -2.33
C SER A 183 5.30 49.88 -1.70
N ARG A 184 6.37 50.59 -1.35
CA ARG A 184 7.44 50.16 -0.46
C ARG A 184 6.84 49.83 0.91
N ARG A 185 6.97 48.59 1.36
CA ARG A 185 7.16 48.23 2.76
C ARG A 185 7.74 46.83 2.78
N GLY A 186 8.95 46.72 3.32
CA GLY A 186 9.64 45.46 3.51
C GLY A 186 8.70 44.47 4.19
N ARG A 187 8.30 43.46 3.43
CA ARG A 187 7.86 42.19 3.96
C ARG A 187 8.85 41.20 3.42
N ASP A 188 9.39 40.40 4.31
CA ASP A 188 10.22 39.26 3.98
C ASP A 188 9.59 38.46 2.85
N TYR A 189 10.06 38.68 1.62
CA TYR A 189 9.78 37.80 0.49
C TYR A 189 10.68 36.58 0.60
N GLY A 190 10.66 35.94 1.76
CA GLY A 190 10.98 34.52 1.85
C GLY A 190 9.81 33.80 1.22
N SER A 191 9.81 33.68 -0.11
CA SER A 191 8.97 32.73 -0.83
C SER A 191 9.39 31.33 -0.40
N SER A 192 8.99 30.92 0.80
CA SER A 192 8.97 29.54 1.23
C SER A 192 7.90 28.87 0.38
N THR A 193 8.27 28.49 -0.84
CA THR A 193 7.46 27.61 -1.66
C THR A 193 7.30 26.33 -0.86
N LYS A 194 6.15 26.21 -0.18
CA LYS A 194 5.83 25.00 0.59
C LYS A 194 5.86 23.84 -0.40
N PRO A 195 6.56 22.73 -0.09
CA PRO A 195 6.58 21.59 -0.99
C PRO A 195 5.17 21.08 -1.23
N LYS A 196 4.87 20.73 -2.49
CA LYS A 196 3.66 20.01 -2.86
C LYS A 196 3.89 18.53 -2.56
N ILE A 197 3.01 17.94 -1.78
CA ILE A 197 3.05 16.48 -1.56
C ILE A 197 2.39 15.82 -2.76
N ILE A 198 3.11 14.93 -3.43
CA ILE A 198 2.57 14.08 -4.50
C ILE A 198 2.78 12.62 -4.13
N HIS A 199 1.98 11.73 -4.73
CA HIS A 199 2.08 10.30 -4.49
C HIS A 199 1.83 9.51 -5.76
N ILE A 200 2.34 8.28 -5.77
CA ILE A 200 2.02 7.25 -6.77
C ILE A 200 1.38 6.08 -6.06
N GLU A 201 0.33 5.53 -6.67
CA GLU A 201 -0.42 4.39 -6.17
C GLU A 201 -0.51 3.30 -7.23
N GLU A 202 -0.42 2.05 -6.80
CA GLU A 202 -0.58 0.89 -7.67
C GLU A 202 -1.03 -0.33 -6.87
N THR A 203 -1.69 -1.24 -7.58
CA THR A 203 -2.15 -2.54 -7.10
C THR A 203 -1.38 -3.64 -7.81
N LYS A 204 -0.90 -4.63 -7.06
CA LYS A 204 -0.20 -5.81 -7.59
C LYS A 204 -0.74 -7.08 -6.97
N SER A 205 -1.09 -8.05 -7.81
CA SER A 205 -1.48 -9.39 -7.38
C SER A 205 -0.24 -10.25 -7.15
N ILE A 206 -0.24 -11.04 -6.08
CA ILE A 206 0.77 -12.06 -5.79
C ILE A 206 0.13 -13.41 -6.13
N GLU A 207 0.52 -13.97 -7.27
CA GLU A 207 0.04 -15.28 -7.73
C GLU A 207 0.74 -16.42 -6.99
N GLU A 208 1.96 -16.19 -6.50
CA GLU A 208 2.74 -17.18 -5.76
C GLU A 208 2.14 -17.46 -4.38
N THR A 209 2.15 -18.73 -3.99
CA THR A 209 1.81 -19.15 -2.63
C THR A 209 3.01 -18.92 -1.72
N LEU A 210 2.86 -18.08 -0.70
CA LEU A 210 3.91 -17.78 0.27
C LEU A 210 3.81 -18.74 1.46
N LYS A 211 4.82 -19.60 1.62
CA LYS A 211 4.97 -20.44 2.82
C LYS A 211 5.46 -19.59 4.00
N PHE A 212 5.45 -20.18 5.20
CA PHE A 212 6.03 -19.54 6.39
C PHE A 212 7.47 -19.08 6.13
N ASN A 213 7.75 -17.84 6.47
CA ASN A 213 9.03 -17.14 6.29
C ASN A 213 9.47 -16.97 4.81
N GLN A 214 8.59 -17.27 3.85
CA GLN A 214 8.84 -16.95 2.44
C GLN A 214 8.47 -15.49 2.19
N ALA A 215 9.23 -14.84 1.29
CA ALA A 215 9.05 -13.45 0.96
C ALA A 215 8.93 -13.24 -0.56
N VAL A 216 8.17 -12.21 -0.94
CA VAL A 216 8.12 -11.69 -2.30
C VAL A 216 8.56 -10.23 -2.29
N THR A 217 9.25 -9.81 -3.35
CA THR A 217 9.70 -8.42 -3.51
C THR A 217 8.85 -7.72 -4.56
N ILE A 218 8.32 -6.56 -4.20
CA ILE A 218 7.52 -5.70 -5.06
C ILE A 218 8.32 -4.42 -5.28
N GLU A 219 8.64 -4.14 -6.54
CA GLU A 219 9.22 -2.87 -6.94
C GLU A 219 8.09 -1.88 -7.27
N SER A 220 8.15 -0.69 -6.69
CA SER A 220 7.22 0.38 -7.01
C SER A 220 7.51 0.98 -8.39
N LYS A 221 6.55 1.73 -8.94
CA LYS A 221 6.81 2.67 -10.02
C LYS A 221 7.93 3.62 -9.64
N ALA A 222 8.76 3.93 -10.64
CA ALA A 222 9.82 4.91 -10.52
C ALA A 222 9.23 6.30 -10.26
N MET A 223 9.85 6.99 -9.31
CA MET A 223 9.58 8.37 -8.96
C MET A 223 10.74 9.23 -9.41
N LYS A 224 10.47 10.27 -10.21
CA LYS A 224 11.47 11.23 -10.62
C LYS A 224 11.67 12.26 -9.49
N LEU A 225 12.91 12.39 -9.03
CA LEU A 225 13.35 13.41 -8.09
C LEU A 225 14.13 14.48 -8.85
N ASP A 226 13.61 15.70 -8.87
CA ASP A 226 14.28 16.85 -9.44
C ASP A 226 15.16 17.55 -8.39
N SER A 227 16.22 18.21 -8.85
CA SER A 227 17.00 19.12 -8.03
C SER A 227 17.49 20.30 -8.83
N PHE A 228 17.35 21.48 -8.26
CA PHE A 228 17.76 22.73 -8.88
C PHE A 228 18.66 23.52 -7.96
N LYS A 229 19.72 24.08 -8.55
CA LYS A 229 20.62 25.01 -7.89
C LYS A 229 20.86 26.20 -8.83
N SER A 230 20.42 27.38 -8.42
CA SER A 230 20.71 28.60 -9.17
C SER A 230 22.19 28.97 -9.06
N ARG A 231 22.77 29.41 -10.17
CA ARG A 231 24.13 30.00 -10.18
C ARG A 231 24.15 31.44 -9.69
N TRP A 232 23.01 32.13 -9.76
CA TRP A 232 22.89 33.58 -9.53
C TRP A 232 22.11 33.93 -8.25
N SER A 233 21.53 32.93 -7.58
CA SER A 233 20.83 33.09 -6.32
C SER A 233 21.15 31.93 -5.36
N ASN A 234 20.91 32.13 -4.07
CA ASN A 234 21.03 31.06 -3.06
C ASN A 234 19.84 30.07 -3.08
N THR A 235 19.00 30.13 -4.11
CA THR A 235 17.84 29.25 -4.26
C THR A 235 18.32 27.85 -4.65
N ARG A 236 17.99 26.89 -3.79
CA ARG A 236 18.21 25.47 -4.00
C ARG A 236 16.95 24.72 -3.60
N TYR A 237 16.52 23.77 -4.41
CA TYR A 237 15.51 22.80 -4.03
C TYR A 237 15.92 21.41 -4.50
N LYS A 238 15.43 20.42 -3.78
CA LYS A 238 15.64 19.01 -4.07
C LYS A 238 14.39 18.27 -3.63
N ASP A 239 13.83 17.48 -4.52
CA ASP A 239 12.70 16.63 -4.19
C ASP A 239 13.12 15.55 -3.19
N GLU A 240 12.20 15.20 -2.30
CA GLU A 240 12.46 14.27 -1.21
C GLU A 240 11.43 13.17 -1.19
N LEU A 241 11.89 11.93 -1.20
CA LEU A 241 11.03 10.79 -0.86
C LEU A 241 10.66 10.85 0.61
N ILE A 242 9.36 10.71 0.90
CA ILE A 242 8.83 10.70 2.25
C ILE A 242 8.86 9.27 2.78
N GLY A 243 8.07 8.38 2.16
CA GLY A 243 7.87 7.01 2.61
C GLY A 243 6.76 6.32 1.81
N VAL A 244 6.43 5.10 2.21
CA VAL A 244 5.39 4.27 1.59
C VAL A 244 4.41 3.74 2.62
N ILE A 245 3.15 3.59 2.20
CA ILE A 245 2.13 2.80 2.90
C ILE A 245 1.86 1.57 2.03
N VAL A 246 1.78 0.39 2.65
CA VAL A 246 1.52 -0.88 1.97
C VAL A 246 0.32 -1.56 2.63
N ARG A 247 -0.69 -1.91 1.84
CA ARG A 247 -1.90 -2.63 2.28
C ARG A 247 -1.93 -4.00 1.63
N VAL A 248 -2.23 -5.03 2.41
CA VAL A 248 -2.39 -6.41 1.93
C VAL A 248 -3.85 -6.80 2.08
N PHE A 249 -4.40 -7.32 0.99
CA PHE A 249 -5.76 -7.83 0.90
C PHE A 249 -5.74 -9.32 0.62
N GLU A 250 -6.66 -10.03 1.25
CA GLU A 250 -6.89 -11.44 0.95
C GLU A 250 -7.70 -11.61 -0.36
N PRO A 251 -7.81 -12.83 -0.93
CA PRO A 251 -8.57 -13.07 -2.15
C PRO A 251 -10.04 -12.62 -2.08
N GLY A 252 -10.64 -12.61 -0.88
CA GLY A 252 -11.98 -12.11 -0.62
C GLY A 252 -12.14 -10.58 -0.72
N GLY A 253 -11.03 -9.85 -0.85
CA GLY A 253 -11.01 -8.39 -0.93
C GLY A 253 -10.97 -7.67 0.41
N GLU A 254 -10.96 -8.40 1.53
CA GLU A 254 -10.78 -7.81 2.86
C GLU A 254 -9.32 -7.40 3.08
N MET A 255 -9.11 -6.24 3.70
CA MET A 255 -7.77 -5.80 4.09
C MET A 255 -7.35 -6.54 5.35
N VAL A 256 -6.23 -7.25 5.29
CA VAL A 256 -5.76 -8.11 6.38
C VAL A 256 -4.50 -7.59 7.05
N TYR A 257 -3.79 -6.65 6.40
CA TYR A 257 -2.58 -6.04 6.96
C TYR A 257 -2.31 -4.66 6.38
N GLU A 258 -1.77 -3.75 7.20
CA GLU A 258 -1.28 -2.43 6.77
C GLU A 258 0.10 -2.16 7.40
N TYR A 259 1.05 -1.79 6.55
CA TYR A 259 2.35 -1.26 6.95
C TYR A 259 2.41 0.24 6.62
N ARG A 260 2.97 1.02 7.54
CA ARG A 260 3.23 2.46 7.35
C ARG A 260 4.66 2.79 7.74
N ASP A 261 5.38 3.45 6.84
CA ASP A 261 6.61 4.12 7.22
C ASP A 261 6.31 5.20 8.28
N GLN A 262 7.21 5.39 9.26
CA GLN A 262 7.06 6.42 10.30
C GLN A 262 6.89 7.83 9.72
N SER A 263 7.57 8.11 8.60
CA SER A 263 7.47 9.38 7.88
C SER A 263 6.10 9.62 7.24
N THR A 264 5.22 8.60 7.21
CA THR A 264 3.90 8.67 6.60
C THR A 264 2.74 8.73 7.60
N LYS A 265 3.04 8.84 8.91
CA LYS A 265 2.03 8.88 9.99
C LYS A 265 0.96 9.97 9.78
N GLU A 266 1.32 11.09 9.16
CA GLU A 266 0.41 12.22 8.91
C GLU A 266 -0.43 12.08 7.61
N TYR A 267 -0.12 11.10 6.74
CA TYR A 267 -0.84 10.93 5.48
C TYR A 267 -1.95 9.90 5.62
N ILE A 268 -3.17 10.35 5.38
CA ILE A 268 -4.36 9.49 5.40
C ILE A 268 -4.54 8.90 4.00
N TRP A 269 -4.42 7.58 3.90
CA TRP A 269 -4.97 6.81 2.79
C TRP A 269 -6.40 6.44 3.19
N ALA A 270 -7.39 7.01 2.49
CA ALA A 270 -8.81 6.92 2.82
C ALA A 270 -9.20 5.54 3.37
N GLU A 271 -9.97 5.57 4.46
CA GLU A 271 -10.26 4.42 5.31
C GLU A 271 -10.92 3.28 4.52
N SER A 272 -10.24 2.14 4.42
CA SER A 272 -10.94 0.87 4.33
C SER A 272 -11.61 0.63 5.68
N SER A 273 -12.91 0.34 5.67
CA SER A 273 -13.83 0.32 6.82
C SER A 273 -13.59 -0.77 7.88
N SER A 274 -12.35 -1.21 8.13
CA SER A 274 -12.05 -2.29 9.06
C SER A 274 -10.79 -1.98 9.88
N PRO A 275 -10.82 -2.10 11.22
CA PRO A 275 -9.64 -1.91 12.05
C PRO A 275 -8.68 -3.08 11.82
N VAL A 276 -7.50 -2.81 11.26
CA VAL A 276 -6.48 -3.82 10.94
C VAL A 276 -5.23 -3.61 11.79
N ARG A 277 -4.64 -4.72 12.22
CA ARG A 277 -3.47 -4.79 13.08
C ARG A 277 -2.23 -4.28 12.34
N GLY A 278 -1.73 -3.10 12.73
CA GLY A 278 -0.54 -2.48 12.13
C GLY A 278 -0.11 -1.21 12.86
N PHE A 279 0.48 -1.35 14.06
CA PHE A 279 1.27 -0.29 14.69
C PHE A 279 2.67 -0.83 14.89
N THR A 280 3.55 -0.56 13.93
CA THR A 280 5.00 -0.81 14.07
C THR A 280 5.64 0.39 14.76
N ASP A 281 5.70 0.35 16.09
CA ASP A 281 6.61 1.16 16.92
C ASP A 281 7.73 0.28 17.50
N ASP A 282 8.21 -0.72 16.75
CA ASP A 282 9.37 -1.53 17.16
C ASP A 282 10.51 -1.33 16.16
N GLU A 283 11.38 -0.35 16.43
CA GLU A 283 12.77 -0.45 15.97
C GLU A 283 13.39 -1.68 16.66
N PRO A 284 14.10 -2.56 15.94
CA PRO A 284 15.04 -3.45 16.62
C PRO A 284 16.15 -2.57 17.18
N ASP A 285 16.26 -2.53 18.51
CA ASP A 285 17.41 -2.00 19.23
C ASP A 285 18.66 -2.76 18.77
N LEU A 286 19.30 -2.25 17.71
CA LEU A 286 20.63 -2.67 17.29
C LEU A 286 21.59 -2.04 18.29
N GLY A 287 21.66 -2.65 19.47
CA GLY A 287 22.64 -2.37 20.50
C GLY A 287 24.05 -2.55 19.92
N PHE A 288 24.58 -1.50 19.32
CA PHE A 288 26.00 -1.32 19.13
C PHE A 288 26.59 -1.02 20.50
N GLU A 289 26.90 -2.08 21.26
CA GLU A 289 27.80 -1.97 22.39
C GLU A 289 29.16 -1.47 21.89
N ASP A 290 29.45 -0.25 22.29
CA ASP A 290 30.74 0.43 22.25
C ASP A 290 31.81 -0.46 22.90
N SER A 291 32.52 -1.21 22.06
CA SER A 291 33.69 -2.00 22.45
C SER A 291 34.91 -1.09 22.57
N SER A 292 34.89 -0.23 23.60
CA SER A 292 36.05 0.56 24.01
C SER A 292 36.34 0.44 25.50
N ARG A 293 36.57 -0.78 25.99
CA ARG A 293 37.31 -1.02 27.24
C ARG A 293 38.34 -2.14 27.09
N GLN A 294 39.60 -1.76 27.31
CA GLN A 294 40.79 -2.60 27.21
C GLN A 294 40.77 -3.79 28.19
N PRO A 295 41.44 -4.92 27.86
CA PRO A 295 41.70 -5.97 28.83
C PRO A 295 42.93 -5.60 29.67
N ARG A 296 42.77 -5.55 31.00
CA ARG A 296 43.89 -5.64 31.95
C ARG A 296 43.49 -6.51 33.13
N GLY A 297 44.38 -7.45 33.46
CA GLY A 297 44.52 -7.94 34.83
C GLY A 297 44.07 -9.38 35.06
N PHE A 298 44.91 -10.32 34.66
CA PHE A 298 44.98 -11.65 35.23
C PHE A 298 45.79 -11.59 36.54
N THR A 299 45.15 -11.86 37.68
CA THR A 299 45.70 -12.36 38.97
C THR A 299 44.46 -12.84 39.73
N GLY A 300 44.26 -14.09 40.13
CA GLY A 300 45.19 -15.00 40.77
C GLY A 300 44.70 -15.21 42.20
N GLU A 301 43.87 -16.23 42.41
CA GLU A 301 43.71 -17.15 43.56
C GLU A 301 42.41 -17.95 43.43
#